data_AF-A0A351FQL9-F1
#
_entry.id   AF-A0A351FQL9-F1
#
_cell.length_a   1.000
_cell.length_b   1.000
_cell.length_c   1.000
_cell.angle_alpha   90.00
_cell.angle_beta   90.00
_cell.angle_gamma   90.00
#
_symmetry.space_group_name_H-M   'P 1'
#
loop_
_entity.id
_entity.type
_entity.pdbx_description
1 polymer ?
#
loop_
_entity_poly.entity_id
_entity_poly.type
_entity_poly.pdbx_seq_one_letter_code
_entity_poly.pdbx_strand_id
1 'polypeptide(L)'
;SRLWKQSGTTDHLAAERVDSKRLLRNSFLLVAFVYLQLILGANLRHIAVDASPSAFRVTVLFHLLFAGVVALTAVNLWLTVWKQQPIRRYLLWPATVICLLVVIQIALGGGTWIVKYAWPGWATDLGWGVSHVVQANSLSQSITVTSHVAVGSLILAVATLIAIRSFRLVPARPFDPWLVAGVEAVA
;
A
#
# COMPACT_ATOMS: atom_id res chain seq x y z
N SER A 1 45.10 1.86 -17.23
CA SER A 1 43.73 2.40 -17.08
C SER A 1 42.64 1.34 -16.81
N ARG A 2 42.96 0.10 -16.39
CA ARG A 2 41.93 -0.95 -16.11
C ARG A 2 41.26 -0.83 -14.73
N LEU A 3 41.98 -0.32 -13.73
CA LEU A 3 41.47 -0.15 -12.36
C LEU A 3 40.28 0.82 -12.27
N TRP A 4 40.30 1.94 -13.02
CA TRP A 4 39.20 2.92 -13.05
C TRP A 4 37.93 2.38 -13.74
N LYS A 5 38.08 1.43 -14.67
CA LYS A 5 36.95 0.77 -15.34
C LYS A 5 36.29 -0.28 -14.43
N GLN A 6 37.07 -0.94 -13.57
CA GLN A 6 36.57 -1.88 -12.55
C GLN A 6 35.81 -1.16 -11.43
N SER A 7 36.32 -0.03 -10.91
CA SER A 7 35.63 0.72 -9.85
C SER A 7 34.26 1.23 -10.30
N GLY A 8 34.15 1.78 -11.51
CA GLY A 8 32.85 2.21 -12.06
C GLY A 8 31.84 1.06 -12.25
N THR A 9 32.31 -0.16 -12.45
CA THR A 9 31.44 -1.34 -12.63
C THR A 9 30.92 -1.85 -11.28
N THR A 10 31.76 -1.87 -10.24
CA THR A 10 31.36 -2.31 -8.90
C THR A 10 30.35 -1.36 -8.26
N ASP A 11 30.53 -0.05 -8.47
CA ASP A 11 29.65 0.98 -7.90
C ASP A 11 28.24 0.91 -8.49
N HIS A 12 28.13 0.70 -9.81
CA HIS A 12 26.85 0.53 -10.50
C HIS A 12 26.08 -0.71 -10.00
N LEU A 13 26.77 -1.85 -9.87
CA LEU A 13 26.17 -3.09 -9.37
C LEU A 13 25.71 -2.97 -7.90
N ALA A 14 26.45 -2.22 -7.08
CA ALA A 14 26.06 -1.95 -5.70
C ALA A 14 24.80 -1.07 -5.63
N ALA A 15 24.73 0.00 -6.44
CA ALA A 15 23.57 0.89 -6.53
C ALA A 15 22.31 0.13 -6.99
N GLU A 16 22.42 -0.69 -8.04
CA GLU A 16 21.31 -1.50 -8.56
C GLU A 16 20.78 -2.49 -7.51
N ARG A 17 21.68 -3.13 -6.74
CA ARG A 17 21.28 -4.02 -5.63
C ARG A 17 20.56 -3.28 -4.51
N VAL A 18 21.02 -2.08 -4.13
CA VAL A 18 20.38 -1.26 -3.09
C VAL A 18 18.96 -0.87 -3.53
N ASP A 19 18.81 -0.47 -4.79
CA ASP A 19 17.55 -0.06 -5.38
C ASP A 19 16.54 -1.21 -5.47
N SER A 20 16.96 -2.40 -5.88
CA SER A 20 16.12 -3.61 -5.88
C SER A 20 15.67 -4.02 -4.48
N LYS A 21 16.55 -3.90 -3.47
CA LYS A 21 16.18 -4.15 -2.06
C LYS A 21 15.16 -3.13 -1.54
N ARG A 22 15.33 -1.85 -1.88
CA ARG A 22 14.38 -0.78 -1.50
C ARG A 22 13.01 -1.01 -2.14
N LEU A 23 12.96 -1.34 -3.42
CA LEU A 23 11.74 -1.68 -4.14
C LEU A 23 11.03 -2.87 -3.48
N LEU A 24 11.77 -3.94 -3.17
CA LEU A 24 11.23 -5.12 -2.49
C LEU A 24 10.65 -4.76 -1.13
N ARG A 25 11.42 -4.06 -0.30
CA ARG A 25 10.99 -3.62 1.04
C ARG A 25 9.72 -2.78 0.96
N ASN A 26 9.68 -1.79 0.08
CA ASN A 26 8.52 -0.91 -0.06
C ASN A 26 7.27 -1.68 -0.51
N SER A 27 7.45 -2.67 -1.40
CA SER A 27 6.35 -3.54 -1.85
C SER A 27 5.78 -4.38 -0.71
N PHE A 28 6.64 -4.97 0.13
CA PHE A 28 6.20 -5.73 1.31
C PHE A 28 5.55 -4.86 2.38
N LEU A 29 6.10 -3.66 2.64
CA LEU A 29 5.49 -2.69 3.55
C LEU A 29 4.10 -2.29 3.06
N LEU A 30 3.92 -2.07 1.75
CA LEU A 30 2.62 -1.77 1.19
C LEU A 30 1.62 -2.91 1.42
N VAL A 31 2.02 -4.16 1.18
CA VAL A 31 1.18 -5.34 1.47
C VAL A 31 0.78 -5.37 2.96
N ALA A 32 1.74 -5.19 3.86
CA ALA A 32 1.50 -5.22 5.30
C ALA A 32 0.53 -4.11 5.74
N PHE A 33 0.74 -2.87 5.27
CA PHE A 33 -0.13 -1.74 5.61
C PHE A 33 -1.53 -1.86 5.00
N VAL A 34 -1.66 -2.36 3.78
CA VAL A 34 -2.98 -2.62 3.17
C VAL A 34 -3.71 -3.72 3.93
N TYR A 35 -3.01 -4.78 4.34
CA TYR A 35 -3.61 -5.85 5.14
C TYR A 35 -4.08 -5.35 6.51
N LEU A 36 -3.24 -4.58 7.22
CA LEU A 36 -3.63 -3.93 8.46
C LEU A 36 -4.84 -3.02 8.25
N GLN A 37 -4.91 -2.35 7.10
CA GLN A 37 -6.01 -1.48 6.78
C GLN A 37 -7.35 -2.21 6.58
N LEU A 38 -7.30 -3.42 6.00
CA LEU A 38 -8.47 -4.30 5.91
C LEU A 38 -8.94 -4.75 7.29
N ILE A 39 -8.01 -5.04 8.21
CA ILE A 39 -8.34 -5.39 9.61
C ILE A 39 -9.03 -4.21 10.30
N LEU A 40 -8.46 -3.00 10.22
CA LEU A 40 -9.04 -1.80 10.82
C LEU A 40 -10.42 -1.48 10.22
N GLY A 41 -10.56 -1.58 8.90
CA GLY A 41 -11.85 -1.39 8.22
C GLY A 41 -12.88 -2.49 8.54
N ALA A 42 -12.46 -3.71 8.85
CA ALA A 42 -13.35 -4.77 9.34
C ALA A 42 -13.84 -4.47 10.77
N ASN A 43 -12.95 -4.02 11.65
CA ASN A 43 -13.31 -3.61 13.01
C ASN A 43 -14.35 -2.49 13.03
N LEU A 44 -14.27 -1.51 12.12
CA LEU A 44 -15.28 -0.44 12.00
C LEU A 44 -16.65 -0.92 11.49
N ARG A 45 -16.71 -2.05 10.80
CA ARG A 45 -17.94 -2.63 10.26
C ARG A 45 -18.57 -3.66 11.19
N HIS A 46 -17.74 -4.34 11.98
CA HIS A 46 -18.13 -5.38 12.92
C HIS A 46 -17.74 -4.97 14.35
N ILE A 47 -18.05 -3.73 14.73
CA ILE A 47 -17.77 -3.25 16.06
C ILE A 47 -18.61 -4.03 17.08
N ALA A 48 -18.01 -4.36 18.23
CA ALA A 48 -18.69 -5.07 19.29
C ALA A 48 -19.87 -4.24 19.82
N VAL A 49 -20.96 -4.90 20.20
CA VAL A 49 -22.21 -4.25 20.65
C VAL A 49 -22.00 -3.46 21.95
N ASP A 50 -21.04 -3.88 22.76
CA ASP A 50 -20.62 -3.26 24.02
C ASP A 50 -19.42 -2.30 23.87
N ALA A 51 -18.96 -2.04 22.64
CA ALA A 51 -17.82 -1.16 22.42
C ALA A 51 -18.13 0.29 22.82
N SER A 52 -17.20 0.90 23.56
CA SER A 52 -17.33 2.30 23.96
C SER A 52 -17.19 3.26 22.76
N PRO A 53 -17.84 4.44 22.80
CA PRO A 53 -17.68 5.46 21.75
C PRO A 53 -16.22 5.89 21.54
N SER A 54 -15.39 5.87 22.59
CA SER A 54 -13.96 6.17 22.49
C SER A 54 -13.20 5.11 21.70
N ALA A 55 -13.53 3.82 21.89
CA ALA A 55 -12.93 2.73 21.13
C ALA A 55 -13.22 2.90 19.63
N PHE A 56 -14.47 3.20 19.25
CA PHE A 56 -14.84 3.50 17.87
C PHE A 56 -14.01 4.66 17.29
N ARG A 57 -13.92 5.80 18.01
CA ARG A 57 -13.15 6.97 17.57
C ARG A 57 -11.68 6.66 17.36
N VAL A 58 -11.07 5.90 18.27
CA VAL A 58 -9.67 5.46 18.15
C VAL A 58 -9.50 4.59 16.91
N THR A 59 -10.37 3.60 16.69
CA THR A 59 -10.30 2.76 15.47
C THR A 59 -10.46 3.58 14.20
N VAL A 60 -11.37 4.58 14.17
CA VAL A 60 -11.52 5.50 13.02
C VAL A 60 -10.23 6.28 12.80
N LEU A 61 -9.63 6.84 13.86
CA LEU A 61 -8.39 7.61 13.75
C LEU A 61 -7.24 6.75 13.19
N PHE A 62 -7.05 5.54 13.71
CA PHE A 62 -6.05 4.60 13.20
C PHE A 62 -6.33 4.20 11.75
N HIS A 63 -7.60 3.97 11.40
CA HIS A 63 -7.98 3.68 10.03
C HIS A 63 -7.61 4.84 9.09
N LEU A 64 -7.93 6.09 9.44
CA LEU A 64 -7.57 7.25 8.62
C LEU A 64 -6.04 7.47 8.55
N LEU A 65 -5.32 7.31 9.66
CA LEU A 65 -3.88 7.40 9.72
C LEU A 65 -3.22 6.40 8.76
N PHE A 66 -3.60 5.12 8.84
CA PHE A 66 -3.06 4.09 7.97
C PHE A 66 -3.49 4.25 6.51
N ALA A 67 -4.62 4.94 6.23
CA ALA A 67 -5.00 5.25 4.86
C ALA A 67 -3.98 6.22 4.24
N GLY A 68 -3.55 7.22 5.02
CA GLY A 68 -2.45 8.10 4.66
C GLY A 68 -1.14 7.35 4.47
N VAL A 69 -0.77 6.45 5.38
CA VAL A 69 0.45 5.63 5.27
C VAL A 69 0.44 4.76 4.00
N VAL A 70 -0.69 4.13 3.68
CA VAL A 70 -0.86 3.35 2.44
C VAL A 70 -0.69 4.26 1.22
N ALA A 71 -1.33 5.42 1.19
CA ALA A 71 -1.21 6.36 0.08
C ALA A 71 0.23 6.85 -0.14
N LEU A 72 0.91 7.24 0.93
CA LEU A 72 2.32 7.66 0.87
C LEU A 72 3.23 6.53 0.40
N THR A 73 3.02 5.31 0.90
CA THR A 73 3.82 4.14 0.51
C THR A 73 3.58 3.77 -0.96
N ALA A 74 2.33 3.85 -1.43
CA ALA A 74 1.97 3.63 -2.83
C ALA A 74 2.65 4.64 -3.78
N VAL A 75 2.59 5.94 -3.45
CA VAL A 75 3.25 7.00 -4.22
C VAL A 75 4.78 6.81 -4.21
N ASN A 76 5.36 6.52 -3.05
CA ASN A 76 6.80 6.27 -2.94
C ASN A 76 7.24 5.05 -3.78
N LEU A 77 6.46 3.97 -3.77
CA LEU A 77 6.69 2.80 -4.62
C LEU A 77 6.63 3.19 -6.11
N TRP A 78 5.61 3.93 -6.52
CA TRP A 78 5.47 4.41 -7.89
C TRP A 78 6.64 5.30 -8.33
N LEU A 79 7.07 6.25 -7.50
CA LEU A 79 8.23 7.10 -7.76
C LEU A 79 9.53 6.30 -7.87
N THR A 80 9.69 5.27 -7.04
CA THR A 80 10.84 4.35 -7.09
C THR A 80 10.86 3.61 -8.44
N VAL A 81 9.73 3.05 -8.86
CA VAL A 81 9.59 2.35 -10.15
C VAL A 81 9.79 3.30 -11.34
N TRP A 82 9.28 4.53 -11.26
CA TRP A 82 9.41 5.52 -12.33
C TRP A 82 10.87 5.89 -12.63
N LYS A 83 11.69 5.98 -11.58
CA LYS A 83 13.11 6.37 -11.69
C LYS A 83 14.02 5.22 -12.16
N GLN A 84 13.57 3.97 -12.09
CA GLN A 84 14.43 2.79 -12.31
C GLN A 84 14.17 2.12 -13.67
N GLN A 85 15.05 2.37 -14.64
CA GLN A 85 15.13 1.55 -15.86
C GLN A 85 16.07 0.36 -15.63
N PRO A 86 15.79 -0.85 -16.17
CA PRO A 86 14.68 -1.22 -17.04
C PRO A 86 13.42 -1.69 -16.28
N ILE A 87 13.43 -1.70 -14.94
CA ILE A 87 12.33 -2.21 -14.11
C ILE A 87 10.99 -1.51 -14.40
N ARG A 88 11.04 -0.21 -14.72
CA ARG A 88 9.90 0.62 -15.08
C ARG A 88 8.98 -0.04 -16.10
N ARG A 89 9.51 -0.67 -17.16
CA ARG A 89 8.65 -1.29 -18.21
C ARG A 89 7.78 -2.43 -17.69
N TYR A 90 8.17 -3.07 -16.60
CA TYR A 90 7.49 -4.24 -16.04
C TYR A 90 6.57 -3.92 -14.86
N LEU A 91 6.91 -2.87 -14.08
CA LEU A 91 6.22 -2.53 -12.84
C LEU A 91 5.46 -1.20 -12.88
N LEU A 92 5.67 -0.34 -13.89
CA LEU A 92 5.03 0.98 -13.91
C LEU A 92 3.51 0.87 -14.00
N TRP A 93 3.00 -0.02 -14.85
CA TRP A 93 1.55 -0.23 -14.97
C TRP A 93 0.91 -0.65 -13.63
N PRO A 94 1.32 -1.77 -12.99
CA PRO A 94 0.71 -2.15 -11.72
C PRO A 94 0.93 -1.12 -10.60
N ALA A 95 2.07 -0.42 -10.57
CA ALA A 95 2.31 0.66 -9.61
C ALA A 95 1.35 1.85 -9.81
N THR A 96 1.05 2.18 -11.08
CA THR A 96 0.09 3.24 -11.43
C THR A 96 -1.33 2.83 -11.06
N VAL A 97 -1.71 1.57 -11.35
CA VAL A 97 -3.01 1.00 -10.97
C VAL A 97 -3.22 1.08 -9.46
N ILE A 98 -2.21 0.75 -8.64
CA ILE A 98 -2.31 0.92 -7.18
C ILE A 98 -2.62 2.36 -6.79
N CYS A 99 -1.94 3.35 -7.37
CA CYS A 99 -2.19 4.75 -7.03
C CYS A 99 -3.63 5.16 -7.36
N LEU A 100 -4.14 4.75 -8.53
CA LEU A 100 -5.52 5.01 -8.93
C LEU A 100 -6.52 4.32 -8.00
N LEU A 101 -6.29 3.05 -7.66
CA LEU A 101 -7.16 2.30 -6.76
C LEU A 101 -7.18 2.92 -5.36
N VAL A 102 -6.04 3.41 -4.84
CA VAL A 102 -5.99 4.11 -3.55
C VAL A 102 -6.81 5.40 -3.57
N VAL A 103 -6.75 6.18 -4.64
CA VAL A 103 -7.60 7.38 -4.80
C VAL A 103 -9.08 7.00 -4.79
N ILE A 104 -9.46 5.97 -5.54
CA ILE A 104 -10.83 5.43 -5.57
C ILE A 104 -11.24 4.95 -4.16
N GLN A 105 -10.35 4.25 -3.45
CA GLN A 105 -10.60 3.73 -2.11
C GLN A 105 -10.86 4.85 -1.10
N ILE A 106 -10.10 5.94 -1.16
CA ILE A 106 -10.29 7.12 -0.30
C ILE A 106 -11.64 7.77 -0.60
N ALA A 107 -11.98 7.96 -1.87
CA ALA A 107 -13.28 8.50 -2.28
C ALA A 107 -14.45 7.62 -1.79
N LEU A 108 -14.35 6.30 -1.96
CA LEU A 108 -15.33 5.33 -1.47
C LEU A 108 -15.40 5.28 0.06
N GLY A 109 -14.28 5.50 0.76
CA GLY A 109 -14.23 5.56 2.22
C GLY A 109 -14.95 6.80 2.76
N GLY A 110 -14.71 7.96 2.13
CA GLY A 110 -15.47 9.18 2.40
C GLY A 110 -16.95 9.02 2.08
N GLY A 111 -17.29 8.40 0.95
CA GLY A 111 -18.66 8.05 0.59
C GLY A 111 -19.32 7.15 1.65
N THR A 112 -18.61 6.13 2.12
CA THR A 112 -19.06 5.23 3.20
C THR A 112 -19.36 6.00 4.49
N TRP A 113 -18.53 6.99 4.85
CA TRP A 113 -18.79 7.84 5.99
C TRP A 113 -20.08 8.65 5.83
N ILE A 114 -20.25 9.30 4.68
CA ILE A 114 -21.41 10.16 4.39
C ILE A 114 -22.72 9.35 4.45
N VAL A 115 -22.75 8.18 3.81
CA VAL A 115 -23.97 7.35 3.74
C VAL A 115 -24.30 6.63 5.05
N LYS A 116 -23.34 6.45 5.97
CA LYS A 116 -23.57 5.78 7.26
C LYS A 116 -23.77 6.73 8.44
N TYR A 117 -23.12 7.90 8.43
CA TYR A 117 -23.06 8.77 9.60
C TYR A 117 -23.67 10.14 9.33
N ALA A 118 -23.04 10.95 8.47
CA ALA A 118 -23.53 12.23 7.97
C ALA A 118 -22.40 12.93 7.19
N TRP A 119 -22.74 14.06 6.56
CA TRP A 119 -21.74 15.04 6.15
C TRP A 119 -21.05 15.66 7.37
N PRO A 120 -19.76 16.04 7.25
CA PRO A 120 -19.10 16.84 8.28
C PRO A 120 -19.78 18.20 8.48
N GLY A 121 -19.78 18.73 9.70
CA GLY A 121 -20.43 20.02 10.02
C GLY A 121 -19.97 21.19 9.14
N TRP A 122 -18.67 21.29 8.88
CA TRP A 122 -18.12 22.32 7.99
C TRP A 122 -18.69 22.26 6.57
N ALA A 123 -19.11 21.09 6.09
CA ALA A 123 -19.68 20.93 4.76
C ALA A 123 -21.16 21.35 4.76
N THR A 124 -21.89 21.01 5.83
CA THR A 124 -23.28 21.45 6.00
C THR A 124 -23.38 22.96 6.18
N ASP A 125 -22.39 23.59 6.83
CA ASP A 125 -22.30 25.04 6.97
C ASP A 125 -22.11 25.76 5.62
N LEU A 126 -21.52 25.06 4.64
CA LEU A 126 -21.37 25.53 3.26
C LEU A 126 -22.60 25.19 2.37
N GLY A 127 -23.67 24.67 2.96
CA GLY A 127 -24.90 24.29 2.25
C GLY A 127 -24.86 22.89 1.62
N TRP A 128 -23.80 22.11 1.82
CA TRP A 128 -23.70 20.76 1.26
C TRP A 128 -24.38 19.74 2.16
N GLY A 129 -25.20 18.86 1.59
CA GLY A 129 -25.82 17.76 2.34
C GLY A 129 -26.85 18.21 3.39
N VAL A 130 -27.33 19.46 3.34
CA VAL A 130 -28.35 19.99 4.28
C VAL A 130 -29.67 19.21 4.18
N SER A 131 -30.00 18.69 2.99
CA SER A 131 -31.16 17.82 2.77
C SER A 131 -30.83 16.32 2.80
N HIS A 132 -29.59 15.94 3.15
CA HIS A 132 -29.18 14.55 3.13
C HIS A 132 -29.72 13.81 4.37
N VAL A 133 -30.65 12.88 4.14
CA VAL A 133 -31.14 11.97 5.17
C VAL A 133 -30.39 10.64 5.06
N VAL A 134 -29.82 10.20 6.17
CA VAL A 134 -29.18 8.88 6.26
C VAL A 134 -30.26 7.80 6.19
N GLN A 135 -30.31 7.07 5.08
CA GLN A 135 -31.24 5.96 4.89
C GLN A 135 -30.55 4.63 5.18
N ALA A 136 -30.90 4.03 6.32
CA ALA A 136 -30.41 2.72 6.70
C ALA A 136 -30.79 1.67 5.64
N ASN A 137 -29.81 0.84 5.24
CA ASN A 137 -29.97 -0.25 4.27
C ASN A 137 -30.40 0.22 2.87
N SER A 138 -30.14 1.47 2.51
CA SER A 138 -30.36 1.95 1.14
C SER A 138 -29.45 1.24 0.14
N LEU A 139 -29.87 1.25 -1.13
CA LEU A 139 -29.08 0.71 -2.23
C LEU A 139 -27.74 1.45 -2.37
N SER A 140 -27.74 2.78 -2.21
CA SER A 140 -26.52 3.60 -2.27
C SER A 140 -25.54 3.27 -1.15
N GLN A 141 -26.03 3.08 0.08
CA GLN A 141 -25.20 2.61 1.20
C GLN A 141 -24.60 1.24 0.88
N SER A 142 -25.41 0.29 0.41
CA SER A 142 -24.98 -1.07 0.13
C SER A 142 -23.93 -1.15 -0.98
N ILE A 143 -24.16 -0.45 -2.10
CA ILE A 143 -23.22 -0.38 -3.22
C ILE A 143 -21.92 0.29 -2.77
N THR A 144 -21.99 1.47 -2.14
CA THR A 144 -20.79 2.24 -1.75
C THR A 144 -19.90 1.46 -0.80
N VAL A 145 -20.49 0.87 0.24
CA VAL A 145 -19.75 0.07 1.24
C VAL A 145 -19.17 -1.19 0.59
N THR A 146 -19.94 -1.88 -0.25
CA THR A 146 -19.45 -3.11 -0.92
C THR A 146 -18.32 -2.80 -1.90
N SER A 147 -18.45 -1.76 -2.71
CA SER A 147 -17.40 -1.30 -3.60
C SER A 147 -16.14 -0.91 -2.82
N HIS A 148 -16.28 -0.21 -1.70
CA HIS A 148 -15.14 0.14 -0.84
C HIS A 148 -14.40 -1.13 -0.36
N VAL A 149 -15.13 -2.17 0.05
CA VAL A 149 -14.52 -3.41 0.52
C VAL A 149 -13.86 -4.17 -0.63
N ALA A 150 -14.53 -4.26 -1.78
CA ALA A 150 -14.00 -4.95 -2.95
C ALA A 150 -12.73 -4.30 -3.50
N VAL A 151 -12.70 -2.96 -3.60
CA VAL A 151 -11.51 -2.21 -4.02
C VAL A 151 -10.37 -2.37 -3.01
N GLY A 152 -10.66 -2.40 -1.70
CA GLY A 152 -9.67 -2.70 -0.67
C GLY A 152 -8.97 -4.05 -0.88
N SER A 153 -9.75 -5.10 -1.19
CA SER A 153 -9.20 -6.43 -1.52
C SER A 153 -8.40 -6.43 -2.82
N LEU A 154 -8.85 -5.68 -3.84
CA LEU A 154 -8.14 -5.55 -5.11
C LEU A 154 -6.78 -4.86 -4.93
N ILE A 155 -6.69 -3.82 -4.09
CA ILE A 155 -5.41 -3.18 -3.75
C ILE A 155 -4.44 -4.19 -3.14
N LEU A 156 -4.91 -5.04 -2.20
CA LEU A 156 -4.07 -6.07 -1.59
C LEU A 156 -3.55 -7.06 -2.64
N ALA A 157 -4.40 -7.51 -3.55
CA ALA A 157 -4.02 -8.44 -4.61
C ALA A 157 -2.94 -7.83 -5.54
N VAL A 158 -3.11 -6.58 -5.97
CA VAL A 158 -2.13 -5.90 -6.82
C VAL A 158 -0.83 -5.60 -6.06
N ALA A 159 -0.90 -5.22 -4.79
CA ALA A 159 0.29 -5.01 -3.95
C ALA A 159 1.10 -6.30 -3.81
N THR A 160 0.41 -7.42 -3.60
CA THR A 160 1.02 -8.75 -3.52
C THR A 160 1.67 -9.13 -4.85
N LEU A 161 1.01 -8.86 -5.98
CA LEU A 161 1.58 -9.07 -7.31
C LEU A 161 2.89 -8.29 -7.51
N ILE A 162 2.92 -7.01 -7.11
CA ILE A 162 4.15 -6.20 -7.19
C ILE A 162 5.23 -6.72 -6.27
N ALA A 163 4.90 -7.16 -5.05
CA ALA A 163 5.86 -7.75 -4.12
C ALA A 163 6.50 -9.03 -4.70
N ILE A 164 5.71 -9.93 -5.28
CA ILE A 164 6.20 -11.15 -5.94
C ILE A 164 7.09 -10.80 -7.14
N ARG A 165 6.66 -9.86 -7.99
CA ARG A 165 7.48 -9.44 -9.14
C ARG A 165 8.79 -8.77 -8.70
N SER A 166 8.75 -7.95 -7.65
CA SER A 166 9.93 -7.31 -7.08
C SER A 166 10.89 -8.33 -6.46
N PHE A 167 10.37 -9.39 -5.85
CA PHE A 167 11.18 -10.47 -5.29
C PHE A 167 12.03 -11.15 -6.36
N ARG A 168 11.45 -11.39 -7.55
CA ARG A 168 12.17 -11.97 -8.70
C ARG A 168 13.27 -11.07 -9.26
N LEU A 169 13.27 -9.78 -8.93
CA LEU A 169 14.28 -8.81 -9.39
C LEU A 169 15.48 -8.72 -8.43
N VAL A 170 15.38 -9.25 -7.21
CA VAL A 170 16.52 -9.29 -6.30
C VAL A 170 17.42 -10.46 -6.68
N PRO A 171 18.68 -10.23 -7.11
CA PRO A 171 19.57 -11.32 -7.50
C PRO A 171 19.84 -12.24 -6.30
N ALA A 172 19.69 -13.54 -6.49
CA ALA A 172 20.23 -14.52 -5.54
C ALA A 172 21.73 -14.22 -5.34
N ARG A 173 22.23 -14.34 -4.10
CA ARG A 173 23.68 -14.38 -3.90
C ARG A 173 24.21 -15.52 -4.78
N PRO A 174 25.19 -15.28 -5.67
CA PRO A 174 25.89 -16.38 -6.31
C PRO A 174 26.37 -17.31 -5.20
N PHE A 175 26.09 -18.60 -5.32
CA PHE A 175 26.76 -19.59 -4.48
C PHE A 175 28.25 -19.42 -4.75
N ASP A 176 29.01 -19.02 -3.73
CA ASP A 176 30.45 -18.92 -3.79
C ASP A 176 31.00 -20.18 -3.10
N PRO A 177 31.45 -21.19 -3.88
CA PRO A 177 31.97 -22.43 -3.32
C PRO A 177 33.19 -22.19 -2.43
N TRP A 178 33.94 -21.10 -2.67
CA TRP A 178 35.19 -20.80 -1.97
C TRP A 178 34.96 -20.14 -0.61
N LEU A 179 33.83 -19.45 -0.43
CA LEU A 179 33.40 -18.96 0.89
C LEU A 179 33.03 -20.11 1.84
N VAL A 180 32.56 -21.24 1.32
CA VAL A 180 32.28 -22.44 2.12
C VAL A 180 33.58 -23.22 2.39
N ALA A 181 34.42 -23.41 1.37
CA ALA A 181 35.70 -24.10 1.52
C ALA A 181 36.68 -23.38 2.48
N GLY A 182 36.65 -22.04 2.53
CA GLY A 182 37.46 -21.26 3.47
C GLY A 182 36.99 -21.36 4.93
N VAL A 183 35.72 -21.71 5.18
CA VAL A 183 35.21 -21.99 6.53
C VAL A 183 35.57 -23.41 6.96
N GLU A 184 35.55 -24.36 6.03
CA GLU A 184 35.97 -25.75 6.29
C GLU A 184 37.49 -25.89 6.48
N ALA A 185 38.31 -25.03 5.85
CA ALA A 185 39.77 -25.06 6.01
C ALA A 185 40.28 -24.45 7.35
N VAL A 186 39.40 -23.83 8.13
CA VAL A 186 39.72 -23.20 9.43
C VAL A 186 39.07 -23.96 10.61
N ALA A 187 38.26 -24.98 10.33
CA ALA A 187 37.63 -25.87 11.31
C ALA A 187 38.45 -27.16 11.47
#